data_AF-A0A3D4IN10-F1
#
_entry.id   AF-A0A3D4IN10-F1
#
_cell.length_a   1.000
_cell.length_b   1.000
_cell.length_c   1.000
_cell.angle_alpha   90.00
_cell.angle_beta   90.00
_cell.angle_gamma   90.00
#
_symmetry.space_group_name_H-M   'P 1'
#
loop_
_entity.id
_entity.type
_entity.pdbx_description
1 polymer ?
#
loop_
_entity_poly.entity_id
_entity_poly.type
_entity_poly.pdbx_seq_one_letter_code
_entity_poly.pdbx_strand_id
1 'polypeptide(L)'
;MKNITVVLIAGYSDLFKGKYEDALKKIEKYPLDVILFELVGINFRLRSALSLHVDYSVKSQVSFLRHWLGEDRYVSDLFKRLDHFSATSNGRQPVIFNRAGCLYGIDYCYRNLKSSDEKFEYTRDFWIDLIEFCLACNDVVTQYDTKDEGSKINLLEHINAQQAILNELKIVSNPILAFNRYIDLIRYIEGDAYYKNELSSYLTSLNLPAKTFIETIINIYINKDQNKKLPFLIWLNPKESPDAFKLVTWLSSHTLLTK
;
A
#
# COMPACT_ATOMS: atom_id res chain seq x y z
N MET A 1 -25.72 1.61 8.84
CA MET A 1 -25.07 1.90 7.54
C MET A 1 -23.74 2.57 7.83
N LYS A 2 -22.61 2.06 7.34
CA LYS A 2 -21.33 2.79 7.41
C LYS A 2 -21.41 3.95 6.42
N ASN A 3 -21.22 5.17 6.88
CA ASN A 3 -21.16 6.35 6.02
C ASN A 3 -20.01 6.16 5.02
N ILE A 4 -20.32 6.22 3.74
CA ILE A 4 -19.30 6.29 2.68
C ILE A 4 -18.72 7.70 2.75
N THR A 5 -17.51 7.83 3.28
CA THR A 5 -16.80 9.11 3.27
C THR A 5 -16.27 9.34 1.87
N VAL A 6 -16.88 10.28 1.14
CA VAL A 6 -16.35 10.74 -0.15
C VAL A 6 -15.20 11.72 0.14
N VAL A 7 -13.98 11.30 -0.21
CA VAL A 7 -12.78 12.14 -0.09
C VAL A 7 -12.53 12.87 -1.41
N LEU A 8 -11.92 14.05 -1.31
CA LEU A 8 -11.50 14.85 -2.44
C LEU A 8 -9.97 14.85 -2.52
N ILE A 9 -9.40 14.35 -3.60
CA ILE A 9 -7.95 14.33 -3.77
C ILE A 9 -7.51 15.75 -4.15
N ALA A 10 -6.63 16.36 -3.35
CA ALA A 10 -6.12 17.70 -3.62
C ALA A 10 -4.90 17.63 -4.54
N GLY A 11 -4.97 18.32 -5.68
CA GLY A 11 -3.87 18.47 -6.62
C GLY A 11 -2.93 19.64 -6.28
N TYR A 12 -1.72 19.62 -6.81
CA TYR A 12 -0.79 20.76 -6.72
C TYR A 12 -1.36 21.98 -7.45
N SER A 13 -1.90 21.75 -8.64
CA SER A 13 -2.50 22.76 -9.50
C SER A 13 -3.68 23.46 -8.81
N ASP A 14 -4.48 22.71 -8.06
CA ASP A 14 -5.62 23.23 -7.29
C ASP A 14 -5.18 24.17 -6.15
N LEU A 15 -4.13 23.80 -5.43
CA LEU A 15 -3.70 24.50 -4.22
C LEU A 15 -2.74 25.65 -4.49
N PHE A 16 -1.89 25.52 -5.52
CA PHE A 16 -0.79 26.45 -5.80
C PHE A 16 -0.96 27.21 -7.12
N LYS A 17 -1.94 26.85 -7.96
CA LYS A 17 -2.18 27.47 -9.28
C LYS A 17 -0.96 27.42 -10.22
N GLY A 18 -0.03 26.50 -9.96
CA GLY A 18 1.17 26.27 -10.76
C GLY A 18 1.03 25.06 -11.67
N LYS A 19 2.03 24.83 -12.52
CA LYS A 19 2.13 23.60 -13.31
C LYS A 19 2.68 22.47 -12.44
N TYR A 20 1.93 21.38 -12.31
CA TYR A 20 2.34 20.25 -11.49
C TYR A 20 3.63 19.59 -12.01
N GLU A 21 3.95 19.71 -13.30
CA GLU A 21 5.19 19.21 -13.90
C GLU A 21 6.44 19.86 -13.29
N ASP A 22 6.34 21.12 -12.86
CA ASP A 22 7.45 21.81 -12.21
C ASP A 22 7.73 21.20 -10.83
N ALA A 23 6.67 20.84 -10.08
CA ALA A 23 6.77 20.15 -8.80
C ALA A 23 7.26 18.70 -8.95
N LEU A 24 6.86 17.99 -10.02
CA LEU A 24 7.40 16.66 -10.34
C LEU A 24 8.92 16.70 -10.58
N LYS A 25 9.39 17.70 -11.33
CA LYS A 25 10.84 17.86 -11.61
C LYS A 25 11.63 18.37 -10.42
N LYS A 26 11.02 19.18 -9.56
CA LYS A 26 11.68 19.76 -8.37
C LYS A 26 12.26 18.69 -7.45
N ILE A 27 11.64 17.51 -7.40
CA ILE A 27 12.07 16.40 -6.55
C ILE A 27 13.36 15.74 -7.05
N GLU A 28 13.69 15.86 -8.35
CA GLU A 28 14.85 15.20 -8.97
C GLU A 28 16.20 15.74 -8.50
N LYS A 29 16.21 16.86 -7.78
CA LYS A 29 17.43 17.39 -7.14
C LYS A 29 17.85 16.60 -5.89
N TYR A 30 16.99 15.69 -5.41
CA TYR A 30 17.31 14.81 -4.29
C TYR A 30 17.51 13.36 -4.78
N PRO A 31 18.22 12.52 -4.02
CA PRO A 31 18.35 11.10 -4.32
C PRO A 31 16.97 10.41 -4.38
N LEU A 32 16.62 9.86 -5.55
CA LEU A 32 15.30 9.28 -5.81
C LEU A 32 15.04 8.00 -5.01
N ASP A 33 16.09 7.31 -4.56
CA ASP A 33 15.99 6.19 -3.62
C ASP A 33 15.43 6.63 -2.27
N VAL A 34 15.89 7.78 -1.75
CA VAL A 34 15.35 8.36 -0.50
C VAL A 34 13.88 8.70 -0.66
N ILE A 35 13.52 9.38 -1.75
CA ILE A 35 12.12 9.75 -2.03
C ILE A 35 11.26 8.49 -2.18
N LEU A 36 11.77 7.47 -2.88
CA LEU A 36 11.12 6.18 -3.02
C LEU A 36 10.82 5.54 -1.65
N PHE A 37 11.79 5.52 -0.74
CA PHE A 37 11.58 4.99 0.61
C PHE A 37 10.54 5.79 1.40
N GLU A 38 10.54 7.12 1.30
CA GLU A 38 9.53 7.95 1.97
C GLU A 38 8.13 7.68 1.41
N LEU A 39 7.97 7.58 0.09
CA LEU A 39 6.67 7.27 -0.54
C LEU A 39 6.16 5.88 -0.15
N VAL A 40 7.05 4.88 -0.08
CA VAL A 40 6.72 3.54 0.44
C VAL A 40 6.26 3.63 1.89
N GLY A 41 6.95 4.40 2.72
CA GLY A 41 6.58 4.65 4.11
C GLY A 41 5.22 5.32 4.25
N ILE A 42 4.93 6.33 3.44
CA ILE A 42 3.62 7.00 3.41
C ILE A 42 2.52 6.02 2.98
N ASN A 43 2.73 5.28 1.89
CA ASN A 43 1.76 4.29 1.39
C ASN A 43 1.45 3.21 2.44
N PHE A 44 2.46 2.78 3.20
CA PHE A 44 2.31 1.82 4.29
C PHE A 44 1.55 2.42 5.48
N ARG A 45 1.81 3.68 5.86
CA ARG A 45 1.07 4.34 6.95
C ARG A 45 -0.39 4.61 6.59
N LEU A 46 -0.69 4.91 5.31
CA LEU A 46 -2.05 5.07 4.82
C LEU A 46 -2.87 3.77 4.90
N ARG A 47 -2.23 2.60 4.81
CA ARG A 47 -2.89 1.31 5.05
C ARG A 47 -1.87 0.33 5.58
N SER A 48 -1.91 0.10 6.89
CA SER A 48 -1.08 -0.91 7.50
C SER A 48 -1.38 -2.29 6.91
N ALA A 49 -0.41 -3.20 6.94
CA ALA A 49 -0.58 -4.56 6.42
C ALA A 49 -1.73 -5.35 7.07
N LEU A 50 -2.23 -4.88 8.21
CA LEU A 50 -3.30 -5.52 9.00
C LEU A 50 -4.69 -4.87 8.77
N SER A 51 -4.77 -3.79 7.98
CA SER A 51 -6.01 -3.06 7.73
C SER A 51 -6.47 -3.21 6.28
N LEU A 52 -7.74 -3.55 6.09
CA LEU A 52 -8.41 -3.48 4.78
C LEU A 52 -8.81 -2.05 4.40
N HIS A 53 -8.91 -1.15 5.38
CA HIS A 53 -9.34 0.23 5.18
C HIS A 53 -8.14 1.16 5.08
N VAL A 54 -8.18 2.05 4.08
CA VAL A 54 -7.21 3.14 3.94
C VAL A 54 -7.59 4.26 4.90
N ASP A 55 -6.62 4.76 5.65
CA ASP A 55 -6.76 5.88 6.54
C ASP A 55 -6.56 7.20 5.79
N TYR A 56 -7.68 7.82 5.44
CA TYR A 56 -7.72 9.16 4.87
C TYR A 56 -8.10 10.23 5.90
N SER A 57 -8.09 9.93 7.19
CA SER A 57 -8.56 10.86 8.21
C SER A 57 -7.69 12.12 8.26
N VAL A 58 -8.31 13.29 8.48
CA VAL A 58 -7.59 14.57 8.66
C VAL A 58 -6.53 14.42 9.75
N LYS A 59 -6.86 13.72 10.85
CA LYS A 59 -5.93 13.49 11.96
C LYS A 59 -4.63 12.83 11.50
N SER A 60 -4.72 11.78 10.67
CA SER A 60 -3.53 11.08 10.16
C SER A 60 -2.75 11.91 9.15
N GLN A 61 -3.43 12.64 8.26
CA GLN A 61 -2.80 13.56 7.31
C GLN A 61 -2.02 14.67 8.05
N VAL A 62 -2.63 15.28 9.08
CA VAL A 62 -1.98 16.27 9.96
C VAL A 62 -0.80 15.64 10.69
N SER A 63 -0.96 14.42 11.20
CA SER A 63 0.11 13.73 11.92
C SER A 63 1.34 13.50 11.05
N PHE A 64 1.17 13.17 9.75
CA PHE A 64 2.30 13.01 8.84
C PHE A 64 3.03 14.33 8.60
N LEU A 65 2.29 15.40 8.29
CA LEU A 65 2.88 16.72 8.07
C LEU A 65 3.63 17.23 9.30
N ARG A 66 3.04 17.10 10.49
CA ARG A 66 3.65 17.51 11.76
C ARG A 66 4.84 16.64 12.15
N HIS A 67 4.87 15.38 11.74
CA HIS A 67 6.03 14.53 11.98
C HIS A 67 7.28 15.05 11.27
N TRP A 68 7.13 15.55 10.04
CA TRP A 68 8.26 16.04 9.24
C TRP A 68 8.60 17.51 9.47
N LEU A 69 7.57 18.35 9.63
CA LEU A 69 7.73 19.81 9.69
C LEU A 69 7.33 20.41 11.04
N GLY A 70 6.82 19.63 12.01
CA GLY A 70 6.35 20.17 13.28
C GLY A 70 5.24 21.20 13.11
N GLU A 71 5.33 22.33 13.83
CA GLU A 71 4.39 23.46 13.71
C GLU A 71 4.87 24.51 12.68
N ASP A 72 5.53 24.07 11.59
CA ASP A 72 6.02 24.98 10.55
C ASP A 72 4.88 25.78 9.90
N ARG A 73 5.18 27.04 9.57
CA ARG A 73 4.24 27.95 8.90
C ARG A 73 3.70 27.38 7.59
N TYR A 74 4.51 26.61 6.85
CA TYR A 74 4.10 25.96 5.61
C TYR A 74 2.92 25.01 5.84
N VAL A 75 2.93 24.23 6.94
CA VAL A 75 1.85 23.30 7.29
C VAL A 75 0.55 24.08 7.56
N SER A 76 0.64 25.18 8.31
CA SER A 76 -0.52 26.04 8.57
C SER A 76 -1.09 26.65 7.29
N ASP A 77 -0.23 27.16 6.40
CA ASP A 77 -0.66 27.78 5.15
C ASP A 77 -1.21 26.74 4.15
N LEU A 78 -0.69 25.51 4.16
CA LEU A 78 -1.24 24.39 3.39
C LEU A 78 -2.67 24.04 3.86
N PHE A 79 -2.92 23.98 5.17
CA PHE A 79 -4.26 23.73 5.69
C PHE A 79 -5.26 24.81 5.30
N LYS A 80 -4.88 26.08 5.33
CA LYS A 80 -5.76 27.17 4.83
C LYS A 80 -6.13 26.98 3.36
N ARG A 81 -5.17 26.53 2.53
CA ARG A 81 -5.43 26.24 1.11
C ARG A 81 -6.38 25.05 0.95
N LEU A 82 -6.19 23.99 1.75
CA LEU A 82 -7.05 22.81 1.75
C LEU A 82 -8.47 23.13 2.22
N ASP A 83 -8.63 23.95 3.25
CA ASP A 83 -9.93 24.39 3.73
C ASP A 83 -10.66 25.22 2.67
N HIS A 84 -9.94 26.11 1.98
CA HIS A 84 -10.49 26.86 0.85
C HIS A 84 -10.91 25.93 -0.29
N PHE A 85 -10.07 24.97 -0.67
CA PHE A 85 -10.36 23.98 -1.70
C PHE A 85 -11.59 23.11 -1.34
N SER A 86 -11.67 22.65 -0.09
CA SER A 86 -12.82 21.93 0.46
C SER A 86 -14.12 22.74 0.36
N ALA A 87 -14.07 24.02 0.74
CA ALA A 87 -15.23 24.91 0.67
C ALA A 87 -15.74 25.09 -0.76
N THR A 88 -14.84 25.17 -1.75
CA THR A 88 -15.20 25.25 -3.18
C THR A 88 -15.73 23.93 -3.76
N SER A 89 -15.57 22.83 -3.03
CA SER A 89 -15.88 21.46 -3.49
C SER A 89 -16.94 20.78 -2.62
N ASN A 90 -17.99 21.52 -2.25
CA ASN A 90 -19.13 21.05 -1.46
C ASN A 90 -18.77 20.52 -0.06
N GLY A 91 -17.70 21.03 0.57
CA GLY A 91 -17.29 20.63 1.92
C GLY A 91 -16.77 19.21 2.03
N ARG A 92 -16.34 18.60 0.92
CA ARG A 92 -15.70 17.28 0.93
C ARG A 92 -14.32 17.35 1.55
N GLN A 93 -13.97 16.34 2.34
CA GLN A 93 -12.70 16.31 3.03
C GLN A 93 -11.54 16.18 2.02
N PRO A 94 -10.60 17.14 1.97
CA PRO A 94 -9.48 17.08 1.07
C PRO A 94 -8.40 16.15 1.62
N VAL A 95 -7.71 15.43 0.74
CA VAL A 95 -6.60 14.53 1.08
C VAL A 95 -5.35 14.90 0.30
N ILE A 96 -4.22 14.96 1.00
CA ILE A 96 -2.89 15.21 0.41
C ILE A 96 -2.28 13.87 0.02
N PHE A 97 -2.24 12.92 0.96
CA PHE A 97 -1.65 11.61 0.76
C PHE A 97 -2.75 10.60 0.47
N ASN A 98 -2.67 9.97 -0.69
CA ASN A 98 -3.50 8.83 -1.05
C ASN A 98 -2.67 7.74 -1.73
N ARG A 99 -3.21 6.50 -1.76
CA ARG A 99 -2.47 5.35 -2.28
C ARG A 99 -2.13 5.48 -3.76
N ALA A 100 -3.07 5.97 -4.58
CA ALA A 100 -2.86 6.08 -6.02
C ALA A 100 -1.71 7.07 -6.33
N GLY A 101 -1.71 8.24 -5.69
CA GLY A 101 -0.63 9.21 -5.79
C GLY A 101 0.71 8.64 -5.31
N CYS A 102 0.72 7.91 -4.19
CA CYS A 102 1.95 7.27 -3.71
C CYS A 102 2.49 6.22 -4.68
N LEU A 103 1.61 5.36 -5.23
CA LEU A 103 2.00 4.32 -6.20
C LEU A 103 2.56 4.92 -7.49
N TYR A 104 1.93 5.99 -7.98
CA TYR A 104 2.46 6.74 -9.12
C TYR A 104 3.85 7.30 -8.82
N GLY A 105 4.03 7.96 -7.67
CA GLY A 105 5.32 8.50 -7.25
C GLY A 105 6.39 7.41 -7.09
N ILE A 106 6.03 6.23 -6.57
CA ILE A 106 6.91 5.07 -6.45
C ILE A 106 7.38 4.60 -7.84
N ASP A 107 6.46 4.42 -8.79
CA ASP A 107 6.78 4.04 -10.17
C ASP A 107 7.65 5.11 -10.85
N TYR A 108 7.35 6.40 -10.64
CA TYR A 108 8.14 7.52 -11.12
C TYR A 108 9.60 7.44 -10.62
N CYS A 109 9.79 7.30 -9.31
CA CYS A 109 11.13 7.24 -8.72
C CYS A 109 11.88 5.98 -9.18
N TYR A 110 11.19 4.84 -9.25
CA TYR A 110 11.79 3.57 -9.68
C TYR A 110 12.29 3.61 -11.13
N ARG A 111 11.49 4.18 -12.05
CA ARG A 111 11.87 4.31 -13.47
C ARG A 111 13.01 5.28 -13.72
N ASN A 112 13.12 6.31 -12.89
CA ASN A 112 14.14 7.34 -13.01
C ASN A 112 15.32 7.12 -12.07
N LEU A 113 15.36 5.98 -11.35
CA LEU A 113 16.36 5.70 -10.34
C LEU A 113 17.76 5.74 -10.94
N LYS A 114 18.61 6.57 -10.35
CA LYS A 114 20.04 6.64 -10.65
C LYS A 114 20.79 6.28 -9.38
N SER A 115 21.87 5.52 -9.52
CA SER A 115 22.79 5.27 -8.42
C SER A 115 23.30 6.60 -7.89
N SER A 116 23.12 6.84 -6.59
CA SER A 116 23.65 7.98 -5.87
C SER A 116 24.50 7.47 -4.71
N ASP A 117 25.76 7.89 -4.65
CA ASP A 117 26.67 7.61 -3.52
C ASP A 117 26.70 8.78 -2.52
N GLU A 118 25.80 9.76 -2.67
CA GLU A 118 25.79 10.96 -1.84
C GLU A 118 25.09 10.72 -0.50
N LYS A 119 25.73 11.17 0.58
CA LYS A 119 25.08 11.21 1.90
C LYS A 119 23.93 12.22 1.86
N PHE A 120 22.72 11.73 2.04
CA PHE A 120 21.53 12.57 2.08
C PHE A 120 21.22 13.08 3.49
N GLU A 121 20.87 14.36 3.61
CA GLU A 121 20.40 14.97 4.85
C GLU A 121 18.98 15.49 4.67
N TYR A 122 18.10 15.13 5.61
CA TYR A 122 16.72 15.61 5.63
C TYR A 122 16.68 17.09 6.00
N THR A 123 16.30 17.93 5.03
CA THR A 123 16.11 19.37 5.24
C THR A 123 14.64 19.75 5.24
N ARG A 124 14.34 20.94 5.75
CA ARG A 124 12.99 21.52 5.66
C ARG A 124 12.49 21.60 4.22
N ASP A 125 13.36 22.01 3.30
CA ASP A 125 13.01 22.19 1.89
C ASP A 125 12.74 20.83 1.22
N PHE A 126 13.46 19.78 1.61
CA PHE A 126 13.15 18.42 1.17
C PHE A 126 11.71 18.02 1.50
N TRP A 127 11.28 18.24 2.75
CA TRP A 127 9.94 17.86 3.17
C TRP A 127 8.85 18.66 2.45
N ILE A 128 9.07 19.96 2.24
CA ILE A 128 8.16 20.80 1.46
C ILE A 128 8.06 20.27 0.03
N ASP A 129 9.19 20.00 -0.60
CA ASP A 129 9.24 19.52 -1.97
C ASP A 129 8.60 18.13 -2.10
N LEU A 130 8.78 17.25 -1.11
CA LEU A 130 8.12 15.94 -1.07
C LEU A 130 6.60 16.07 -0.97
N ILE A 131 6.10 17.01 -0.15
CA ILE A 131 4.67 17.28 -0.03
C ILE A 131 4.11 17.82 -1.35
N GLU A 132 4.80 18.79 -1.97
CA GLU A 132 4.43 19.34 -3.29
C GLU A 132 4.47 18.25 -4.37
N PHE A 133 5.46 17.36 -4.34
CA PHE A 133 5.56 16.21 -5.22
C PHE A 133 4.38 15.25 -5.06
N CYS A 134 3.97 14.95 -3.82
CA CYS A 134 2.78 14.12 -3.57
C CYS A 134 1.50 14.76 -4.15
N LEU A 135 1.35 16.08 -4.00
CA LEU A 135 0.25 16.84 -4.60
C LEU A 135 0.33 16.86 -6.14
N ALA A 136 1.53 16.89 -6.71
CA ALA A 136 1.71 16.82 -8.16
C ALA A 136 1.39 15.42 -8.70
N CYS A 137 1.74 14.37 -7.96
CA CYS A 137 1.30 13.01 -8.26
C CYS A 137 -0.23 12.90 -8.24
N ASN A 138 -0.89 13.63 -7.34
CA ASN A 138 -2.34 13.69 -7.28
C ASN A 138 -2.95 14.27 -8.56
N ASP A 139 -2.40 15.37 -9.09
CA ASP A 139 -2.84 15.93 -10.37
C ASP A 139 -2.75 14.90 -11.51
N VAL A 140 -1.68 14.10 -11.54
CA VAL A 140 -1.53 13.06 -12.57
C VAL A 140 -2.61 11.99 -12.44
N VAL A 141 -2.86 11.48 -11.23
CA VAL A 141 -3.84 10.40 -11.05
C VAL A 141 -5.28 10.87 -11.25
N THR A 142 -5.61 12.12 -10.93
CA THR A 142 -6.95 12.69 -11.14
C THR A 142 -7.20 13.13 -12.59
N GLN A 143 -6.15 13.40 -13.37
CA GLN A 143 -6.28 13.59 -14.82
C GLN A 143 -6.83 12.36 -15.54
N TYR A 144 -6.60 11.15 -15.03
CA TYR A 144 -7.18 9.94 -15.61
C TYR A 144 -8.68 9.82 -15.37
N ASP A 145 -9.21 10.43 -14.31
CA ASP A 145 -10.65 10.47 -14.02
C ASP A 145 -11.39 11.54 -14.85
N THR A 146 -10.67 12.54 -15.39
CA THR A 146 -11.24 13.64 -16.19
C THR A 146 -11.06 13.47 -17.70
N LYS A 147 -10.34 12.44 -18.15
CA LYS A 147 -10.30 12.08 -19.57
C LYS A 147 -11.67 11.58 -19.99
N ASP A 148 -12.35 12.39 -20.80
CA ASP A 148 -13.63 12.13 -21.45
C ASP A 148 -13.89 10.63 -21.69
N GLU A 149 -15.14 10.23 -21.48
CA GLU A 149 -15.73 8.95 -21.93
C GLU A 149 -15.51 8.68 -23.45
N GLY A 150 -14.96 9.65 -24.20
CA GLY A 150 -14.52 9.54 -25.59
C GLY A 150 -13.03 9.22 -25.82
N SER A 151 -12.18 9.16 -24.78
CA SER A 151 -10.78 8.78 -24.95
C SER A 151 -10.62 7.26 -25.03
N LYS A 152 -9.87 6.78 -26.03
CA LYS A 152 -9.57 5.35 -26.27
C LYS A 152 -8.66 4.73 -25.19
N ILE A 153 -8.84 5.06 -23.91
CA ILE A 153 -8.28 4.24 -22.85
C ILE A 153 -9.11 2.98 -22.86
N ASN A 154 -8.49 1.86 -23.25
CA ASN A 154 -9.25 0.64 -23.38
C ASN A 154 -9.69 0.19 -21.96
N LEU A 155 -10.88 -0.38 -21.84
CA LEU A 155 -11.42 -0.84 -20.56
C LEU A 155 -10.43 -1.71 -19.76
N LEU A 156 -9.56 -2.48 -20.41
CA LEU A 156 -8.47 -3.24 -19.79
C LEU A 156 -7.34 -2.38 -19.22
N GLU A 157 -7.01 -1.22 -19.79
CA GLU A 157 -6.02 -0.29 -19.20
C GLU A 157 -6.58 0.35 -17.93
N HIS A 158 -7.84 0.75 -17.95
CA HIS A 158 -8.54 1.25 -16.77
C HIS A 158 -8.68 0.15 -15.71
N ILE A 159 -9.09 -1.05 -16.12
CA ILE A 159 -9.14 -2.23 -15.25
C ILE A 159 -7.76 -2.61 -14.75
N ASN A 160 -6.67 -2.50 -15.54
CA ASN A 160 -5.31 -2.83 -15.10
C ASN A 160 -4.80 -1.83 -14.06
N ALA A 161 -5.07 -0.53 -14.25
CA ALA A 161 -4.74 0.50 -13.27
C ALA A 161 -5.52 0.31 -11.95
N GLN A 162 -6.82 0.02 -12.04
CA GLN A 162 -7.63 -0.36 -10.88
C GLN A 162 -7.21 -1.72 -10.30
N GLN A 163 -6.76 -2.66 -11.13
CA GLN A 163 -6.27 -3.96 -10.72
C GLN A 163 -4.91 -3.85 -10.04
N ALA A 164 -4.05 -2.87 -10.33
CA ALA A 164 -2.85 -2.65 -9.54
C ALA A 164 -3.21 -2.32 -8.08
N ILE A 165 -4.25 -1.51 -7.88
CA ILE A 165 -4.80 -1.17 -6.56
C ILE A 165 -5.51 -2.40 -5.93
N LEU A 166 -6.23 -3.21 -6.72
CA LEU A 166 -6.83 -4.47 -6.26
C LEU A 166 -5.79 -5.60 -6.06
N ASN A 167 -4.64 -5.54 -6.72
CA ASN A 167 -3.54 -6.50 -6.59
C ASN A 167 -2.73 -6.19 -5.34
N GLU A 168 -2.58 -4.91 -4.97
CA GLU A 168 -2.14 -4.58 -3.61
C GLU A 168 -3.09 -5.14 -2.53
N LEU A 169 -4.41 -5.14 -2.78
CA LEU A 169 -5.38 -5.79 -1.89
C LEU A 169 -5.15 -7.32 -1.85
N LYS A 170 -4.86 -7.97 -2.98
CA LYS A 170 -4.62 -9.43 -3.04
C LYS A 170 -3.27 -9.85 -2.47
N ILE A 171 -2.21 -9.05 -2.56
CA ILE A 171 -0.86 -9.50 -2.19
C ILE A 171 -0.63 -9.56 -0.67
N VAL A 172 -1.33 -8.73 0.11
CA VAL A 172 -1.16 -8.67 1.58
C VAL A 172 -2.29 -9.39 2.31
N SER A 173 -3.50 -9.40 1.76
CA SER A 173 -4.66 -10.03 2.40
C SER A 173 -5.02 -11.42 1.86
N ASN A 174 -4.29 -11.94 0.87
CA ASN A 174 -4.50 -13.34 0.45
C ASN A 174 -3.79 -14.27 1.43
N PRO A 175 -4.53 -14.99 2.30
CA PRO A 175 -3.94 -15.89 3.28
C PRO A 175 -3.07 -16.97 2.61
N ILE A 176 -3.41 -17.37 1.38
CA ILE A 176 -2.63 -18.35 0.62
C ILE A 176 -1.25 -17.79 0.25
N LEU A 177 -1.17 -16.52 -0.16
CA LEU A 177 0.12 -15.87 -0.46
C LEU A 177 0.95 -15.62 0.79
N ALA A 178 0.30 -15.32 1.93
CA ALA A 178 0.99 -15.23 3.21
C ALA A 178 1.64 -16.57 3.60
N PHE A 179 0.92 -17.69 3.44
CA PHE A 179 1.48 -19.01 3.73
C PHE A 179 2.58 -19.43 2.74
N ASN A 180 2.43 -19.11 1.46
CA ASN A 180 3.51 -19.33 0.48
C ASN A 180 4.77 -18.56 0.87
N ARG A 181 4.65 -17.30 1.32
CA ARG A 181 5.80 -16.52 1.82
C ARG A 181 6.45 -17.14 3.05
N TYR A 182 5.67 -17.68 4.00
CA TYR A 182 6.22 -18.38 5.15
C TYR A 182 6.95 -19.67 4.75
N ILE A 183 6.41 -20.41 3.79
CA ILE A 183 7.06 -21.59 3.22
C ILE A 183 8.39 -21.19 2.55
N ASP A 184 8.39 -20.13 1.74
CA ASP A 184 9.58 -19.66 1.03
C ASP A 184 10.63 -19.08 2.01
N LEU A 185 10.20 -18.39 3.06
CA LEU A 185 11.08 -17.90 4.13
C LEU A 185 11.76 -19.05 4.86
N ILE A 186 11.01 -20.09 5.25
CA ILE A 186 11.59 -21.26 5.93
C ILE A 186 12.56 -21.98 5.00
N ARG A 187 12.21 -22.19 3.73
CA ARG A 187 13.11 -22.78 2.73
C ARG A 187 14.38 -21.96 2.51
N TYR A 188 14.25 -20.63 2.48
CA TYR A 188 15.38 -19.72 2.37
C TYR A 188 16.33 -19.89 3.55
N ILE A 189 15.80 -19.88 4.78
CA ILE A 189 16.59 -20.07 6.00
C ILE A 189 17.21 -21.48 6.08
N GLU A 190 16.49 -22.51 5.65
CA GLU A 190 17.01 -23.88 5.56
C GLU A 190 18.15 -24.04 4.53
N GLY A 191 18.15 -23.20 3.50
CA GLY A 191 19.19 -23.14 2.48
C GLY A 191 20.39 -22.27 2.87
N ASP A 192 20.25 -21.44 3.90
CA ASP A 192 21.29 -20.52 4.34
C ASP A 192 22.28 -21.21 5.30
N ALA A 193 23.58 -21.15 4.98
CA ALA A 193 24.61 -21.84 5.76
C ALA A 193 24.79 -21.29 7.17
N TYR A 194 24.43 -20.01 7.39
CA TYR A 194 24.56 -19.35 8.67
C TYR A 194 23.35 -19.63 9.55
N TYR A 195 22.11 -19.52 9.04
CA TYR A 195 20.89 -19.58 9.86
C TYR A 195 20.23 -20.98 9.96
N LYS A 196 20.65 -21.94 9.13
CA LYS A 196 20.04 -23.29 9.10
C LYS A 196 20.10 -23.99 10.45
N ASN A 197 21.22 -23.87 11.17
CA ASN A 197 21.42 -24.59 12.43
C ASN A 197 20.54 -24.03 13.55
N GLU A 198 20.37 -22.71 13.59
CA GLU A 198 19.52 -21.98 14.52
C GLU A 198 18.06 -22.34 14.31
N LEU A 199 17.62 -22.35 13.04
CA LEU A 199 16.26 -22.78 12.69
C LEU A 199 16.02 -24.24 13.08
N SER A 200 16.97 -25.13 12.75
CA SER A 200 16.88 -26.55 13.13
C SER A 200 16.82 -26.73 14.64
N SER A 201 17.65 -26.01 15.40
CA SER A 201 17.67 -26.04 16.86
C SER A 201 16.35 -25.55 17.44
N TYR A 202 15.83 -24.44 16.93
CA TYR A 202 14.54 -23.88 17.34
C TYR A 202 13.38 -24.85 17.10
N LEU A 203 13.28 -25.41 15.90
CA LEU A 203 12.24 -26.37 15.53
C LEU A 203 12.34 -27.68 16.32
N THR A 204 13.56 -28.16 16.57
CA THR A 204 13.81 -29.33 17.41
C THR A 204 13.40 -29.08 18.85
N SER A 205 13.62 -27.87 19.39
CA SER A 205 13.19 -27.51 20.75
C SER A 205 11.67 -27.54 20.92
N LEU A 206 10.92 -27.35 19.83
CA LEU A 206 9.46 -27.46 19.78
C LEU A 206 8.97 -28.87 19.46
N ASN A 207 9.88 -29.81 19.17
CA ASN A 207 9.58 -31.15 18.66
C ASN A 207 8.69 -31.11 17.39
N LEU A 208 8.92 -30.12 16.53
CA LEU A 208 8.13 -29.88 15.32
C LEU A 208 9.06 -29.87 14.09
N PRO A 209 8.86 -30.77 13.11
CA PRO A 209 9.46 -30.63 11.79
C PRO A 209 9.01 -29.31 11.12
N ALA A 210 9.85 -28.72 10.28
CA ALA A 210 9.57 -27.43 9.60
C ALA A 210 8.21 -27.40 8.89
N LYS A 211 7.87 -28.48 8.19
CA LYS A 211 6.56 -28.65 7.54
C LYS A 211 5.41 -28.59 8.55
N THR A 212 5.50 -29.36 9.64
CA THR A 212 4.47 -29.43 10.68
C THR A 212 4.35 -28.11 11.45
N PHE A 213 5.46 -27.39 11.62
CA PHE A 213 5.45 -26.05 12.20
C PHE A 213 4.63 -25.07 11.35
N ILE A 214 4.85 -25.03 10.03
CA ILE A 214 4.09 -24.19 9.11
C ILE A 214 2.60 -24.58 9.11
N GLU A 215 2.28 -25.87 9.05
CA GLU A 215 0.90 -26.38 9.15
C GLU A 215 0.22 -25.93 10.45
N THR A 216 0.96 -25.92 11.56
CA THR A 216 0.47 -25.46 12.85
C THR A 216 0.19 -23.96 12.87
N ILE A 217 1.08 -23.15 12.27
CA ILE A 217 0.86 -21.69 12.12
C ILE A 217 -0.37 -21.41 11.23
N ILE A 218 -0.55 -22.15 10.13
CA ILE A 218 -1.73 -22.07 9.27
C ILE A 218 -3.00 -22.37 10.07
N ASN A 219 -2.99 -23.47 10.82
CA ASN A 219 -4.12 -23.89 11.64
C ASN A 219 -4.45 -22.87 12.72
N ILE A 220 -3.45 -22.33 13.42
CA ILE A 220 -3.66 -21.27 14.42
C ILE A 220 -4.28 -20.04 13.77
N TYR A 221 -3.76 -19.61 12.61
CA TYR A 221 -4.26 -18.44 11.89
C TYR A 221 -5.72 -18.61 11.45
N ILE A 222 -6.06 -19.76 10.87
CA ILE A 222 -7.43 -20.06 10.42
C ILE A 222 -8.39 -20.20 11.61
N ASN A 223 -7.93 -20.79 12.72
CA ASN A 223 -8.78 -21.08 13.87
C ASN A 223 -8.86 -19.94 14.90
N LYS A 224 -8.07 -18.87 14.74
CA LYS A 224 -8.02 -17.74 15.68
C LYS A 224 -9.36 -17.01 15.84
N ASP A 225 -10.27 -17.12 14.86
CA ASP A 225 -11.55 -16.39 14.79
C ASP A 225 -12.79 -17.29 14.65
N GLN A 226 -12.76 -18.56 15.09
CA GLN A 226 -13.90 -19.50 14.93
C GLN A 226 -15.25 -19.05 15.52
N ASN A 227 -15.32 -17.95 16.28
CA ASN A 227 -16.59 -17.32 16.68
C ASN A 227 -17.19 -16.37 15.62
N LYS A 228 -16.51 -16.13 14.49
CA LYS A 228 -17.00 -15.35 13.36
C LYS A 228 -16.83 -16.16 12.08
N LYS A 229 -17.94 -16.69 11.55
CA LYS A 229 -18.00 -17.36 10.26
C LYS A 229 -17.20 -16.58 9.21
N LEU A 230 -16.26 -17.23 8.51
CA LEU A 230 -15.47 -16.62 7.45
C LEU A 230 -16.41 -16.04 6.36
N PRO A 231 -16.34 -14.73 6.04
CA PRO A 231 -17.34 -14.06 5.21
C PRO A 231 -17.05 -14.10 3.70
N PHE A 232 -16.23 -15.04 3.22
CA PHE A 232 -15.86 -15.10 1.81
C PHE A 232 -16.19 -16.45 1.17
N LEU A 233 -16.66 -16.39 -0.07
CA LEU A 233 -16.88 -17.53 -0.95
C LEU A 233 -15.64 -17.68 -1.85
N ILE A 234 -14.95 -18.80 -1.78
CA ILE A 234 -13.90 -19.15 -2.75
C ILE A 234 -14.55 -20.02 -3.83
N TRP A 235 -14.60 -19.52 -5.07
CA TRP A 235 -14.91 -20.33 -6.24
C TRP A 235 -13.63 -20.51 -7.06
N LEU A 236 -13.22 -21.76 -7.28
CA LEU A 236 -12.03 -22.11 -8.06
C LEU A 236 -12.43 -23.07 -9.18
N ASN A 237 -12.01 -22.77 -10.41
CA ASN A 237 -12.15 -23.68 -11.54
C ASN A 237 -11.02 -24.73 -11.50
N PRO A 238 -11.33 -26.04 -11.37
CA PRO A 238 -10.32 -27.09 -11.29
C PRO A 238 -9.40 -27.18 -12.51
N LYS A 239 -9.88 -26.69 -13.66
CA LYS A 239 -9.12 -26.71 -14.92
C LYS A 239 -8.08 -25.60 -15.00
N GLU A 240 -8.29 -24.49 -14.30
CA GLU A 240 -7.40 -23.31 -14.34
C GLU A 240 -6.31 -23.38 -13.27
N SER A 241 -6.59 -24.01 -12.12
CA SER A 241 -5.62 -24.12 -11.02
C SER A 241 -5.86 -25.39 -10.19
N PRO A 242 -5.47 -26.57 -10.72
CA PRO A 242 -5.76 -27.86 -10.10
C PRO A 242 -5.13 -28.01 -8.70
N ASP A 243 -3.94 -27.46 -8.47
CA ASP A 243 -3.27 -27.56 -7.17
C ASP A 243 -3.91 -26.66 -6.10
N ALA A 244 -4.35 -25.45 -6.49
CA ALA A 244 -5.10 -24.56 -5.60
C ALA A 244 -6.47 -25.18 -5.24
N PHE A 245 -7.13 -25.83 -6.21
CA PHE A 245 -8.37 -26.54 -5.98
C PHE A 245 -8.18 -27.71 -5.00
N LYS A 246 -7.12 -28.51 -5.16
CA LYS A 246 -6.78 -29.60 -4.22
C LYS A 246 -6.50 -29.08 -2.82
N LEU A 247 -5.73 -27.99 -2.70
CA LEU A 247 -5.42 -27.37 -1.42
C LEU A 247 -6.67 -26.83 -0.72
N VAL A 248 -7.55 -26.12 -1.43
CA VAL A 248 -8.81 -25.60 -0.86
C VAL A 248 -9.75 -26.74 -0.46
N THR A 249 -9.83 -27.80 -1.28
CA THR A 249 -10.61 -29.00 -0.94
C THR A 249 -10.07 -29.67 0.33
N TRP A 250 -8.75 -29.83 0.43
CA TRP A 250 -8.09 -30.37 1.62
C TRP A 250 -8.29 -29.50 2.85
N LEU A 251 -8.16 -28.17 2.73
CA LEU A 251 -8.43 -27.25 3.83
C LEU A 251 -9.90 -27.34 4.29
N SER A 252 -10.84 -27.36 3.33
CA SER A 252 -12.27 -27.45 3.63
C SER A 252 -12.65 -28.70 4.43
N SER A 253 -11.98 -29.83 4.19
CA SER A 253 -12.22 -31.08 4.92
C SER A 253 -11.63 -31.08 6.34
N HIS A 254 -10.75 -30.12 6.67
CA HIS A 254 -10.09 -30.01 7.98
C HIS A 254 -10.57 -28.81 8.80
N THR A 255 -11.14 -27.77 8.17
CA THR A 255 -11.54 -26.51 8.83
C THR A 255 -13.04 -26.35 8.99
N LEU A 256 -13.87 -27.12 8.29
CA LEU A 256 -15.33 -27.11 8.45
C LEU A 256 -15.74 -28.27 9.35
N LEU A 257 -15.94 -28.01 10.64
CA LEU A 257 -16.59 -28.98 11.52
C LEU A 257 -18.04 -29.21 11.06
N THR A 258 -18.26 -30.46 10.65
CA THR A 258 -19.51 -31.23 10.50
C THR A 258 -20.48 -30.88 9.38
N LYS A 259 -20.95 -31.95 8.69
CA LYS A 259 -22.31 -32.02 8.14
C LYS A 259 -23.34 -31.69 9.20
#